data_AF-A0A8T7H8P2-F1
#
_entry.id   AF-A0A8T7H8P2-F1
#
_cell.length_a   1.000
_cell.length_b   1.000
_cell.length_c   1.000
_cell.angle_alpha   90.00
_cell.angle_beta   90.00
_cell.angle_gamma   90.00
#
_symmetry.space_group_name_H-M   'P 1'
#
loop_
_entity.id
_entity.type
_entity.pdbx_description
1 polymer ?
#
loop_
_entity_poly.entity_id
_entity_poly.type
_entity_poly.pdbx_seq_one_letter_code
_entity_poly.pdbx_strand_id
1 'polypeptide(L)'
;MRKPLVIAEGFKKERCSLRLWIANACSDAAEMNEEVVLLVPSALVDECKSAKPEARVLSAEDIDAVASLIIEKALRHAVSLLGGRNCGYCGYSSCMEAAKAWLRGEDVRCVRKEVRLTVDGAEIPLNSFVSALIESVVEAIVRTLKGVPKTPRRIEIVVGDEG
;
A
#
# COMPACT_ATOMS: atom_id res chain seq x y z
N MET A 1 -10.05 6.72 -5.92
CA MET A 1 -8.97 6.57 -4.90
C MET A 1 -8.41 7.94 -4.53
N ARG A 2 -7.78 8.11 -3.35
CA ARG A 2 -7.11 9.38 -2.95
C ARG A 2 -5.86 9.66 -3.82
N LYS A 3 -5.17 10.78 -3.58
CA LYS A 3 -3.92 11.19 -4.27
C LYS A 3 -2.93 10.01 -4.36
N PRO A 4 -2.39 9.69 -5.55
CA PRO A 4 -1.57 8.49 -5.78
C PRO A 4 -0.16 8.57 -5.18
N LEU A 5 0.39 9.78 -5.09
CA LEU A 5 1.70 10.06 -4.51
C LEU A 5 1.63 11.38 -3.75
N VAL A 6 2.25 11.43 -2.57
CA VAL A 6 2.41 12.64 -1.78
C VAL A 6 3.89 12.74 -1.43
N ILE A 7 4.51 13.84 -1.84
CA ILE A 7 5.86 14.21 -1.42
C ILE A 7 5.70 15.28 -0.34
N ALA A 8 6.36 15.06 0.79
CA ALA A 8 6.36 16.00 1.90
C ALA A 8 7.81 16.27 2.31
N GLU A 9 8.13 17.55 2.51
CA GLU A 9 9.44 17.97 3.02
C GLU A 9 9.37 18.10 4.54
N GLY A 10 10.41 17.61 5.24
CA GLY A 10 10.46 17.60 6.70
C GLY A 10 9.89 16.32 7.30
N PHE A 11 8.94 16.45 8.24
CA PHE A 11 8.25 15.32 8.90
C PHE A 11 9.20 14.24 9.48
N LYS A 12 10.33 14.67 10.06
CA LYS A 12 11.40 13.77 10.54
C LYS A 12 10.93 12.71 11.55
N LYS A 13 9.85 12.97 12.28
CA LYS A 13 9.30 12.09 13.33
C LYS A 13 8.02 11.35 12.94
N GLU A 14 7.44 11.66 11.77
CA GLU A 14 6.21 11.00 11.34
C GLU A 14 6.51 9.72 10.55
N ARG A 15 5.58 8.76 10.60
CA ARG A 15 5.71 7.50 9.86
C ARG A 15 5.46 7.73 8.37
N CYS A 16 6.46 7.39 7.55
CA CYS A 16 6.38 7.51 6.09
C CYS A 16 6.67 6.16 5.43
N SER A 17 6.12 5.93 4.24
CA SER A 17 6.35 4.70 3.47
C SER A 17 7.74 4.62 2.83
N LEU A 18 8.36 5.78 2.58
CA LEU A 18 9.73 5.93 2.08
C LEU A 18 10.25 7.27 2.61
N ARG A 19 11.46 7.28 3.20
CA ARG A 19 12.13 8.52 3.61
C ARG A 19 13.40 8.71 2.79
N LEU A 20 13.52 9.86 2.13
CA LEU A 20 14.74 10.28 1.46
C LEU A 20 15.47 11.24 2.40
N TRP A 21 16.67 10.88 2.82
CA TRP A 21 17.51 11.71 3.68
C TRP A 21 18.62 12.33 2.85
N ILE A 22 18.56 13.63 2.63
CA ILE A 22 19.59 14.37 1.91
C ILE A 22 20.66 14.81 2.92
N ALA A 23 21.90 14.39 2.70
CA ALA A 23 23.02 14.66 3.59
C ALA A 23 24.26 15.12 2.82
N ASN A 24 25.08 15.93 3.48
CA ASN A 24 26.39 16.34 2.95
C ASN A 24 27.55 15.56 3.60
N ALA A 25 27.26 14.71 4.59
CA ALA A 25 28.21 13.81 5.21
C ALA A 25 27.54 12.49 5.63
N CYS A 26 28.29 11.38 5.65
CA CYS A 26 27.77 10.06 6.02
C CYS A 26 27.28 9.98 7.48
N SER A 27 27.80 10.86 8.35
CA SER A 27 27.41 11.01 9.75
C SER A 27 26.00 11.56 9.94
N ASP A 28 25.45 12.29 8.95
CA ASP A 28 24.21 13.05 9.12
C ASP A 28 22.95 12.18 9.19
N ALA A 29 23.03 10.92 8.75
CA ALA A 29 21.92 9.98 8.83
C ALA A 29 21.84 9.35 10.24
N ALA A 30 21.42 10.15 11.23
CA ALA A 30 21.17 9.67 12.59
C ALA A 30 19.77 9.03 12.69
N GLU A 31 19.72 7.81 13.22
CA GLU A 31 18.54 7.03 13.61
C GLU A 31 17.64 6.53 12.46
N MET A 32 18.02 5.37 11.91
CA MET A 32 17.27 4.65 10.87
C MET A 32 16.30 3.64 11.50
N ASN A 33 15.04 4.02 11.69
CA ASN A 33 13.98 3.11 12.15
C ASN A 33 12.99 2.69 11.03
N GLU A 34 13.18 3.18 9.80
CA GLU A 34 12.31 2.92 8.64
C GLU A 34 13.15 2.68 7.38
N GLU A 35 12.51 2.39 6.24
CA GLU A 35 13.20 2.29 4.95
C GLU A 35 13.68 3.69 4.51
N VAL A 36 14.87 4.06 4.97
CA VAL A 36 15.56 5.33 4.69
C VAL A 36 16.53 5.12 3.54
N VAL A 37 16.47 6.01 2.54
CA VAL A 37 17.47 6.10 1.48
C VAL A 37 18.28 7.37 1.67
N LEU A 38 19.59 7.20 1.78
CA LEU A 38 20.53 8.29 1.95
C LEU A 38 20.91 8.84 0.58
N LEU A 39 20.65 10.12 0.36
CA LEU A 39 21.07 10.87 -0.82
C LEU A 39 22.27 11.73 -0.44
N VAL A 40 23.42 11.45 -1.06
CA VAL A 40 24.67 12.18 -0.83
C VAL A 40 25.26 12.67 -2.14
N PRO A 41 26.17 13.66 -2.12
CA PRO A 41 26.97 13.99 -3.29
C PRO A 41 27.66 12.75 -3.86
N SER A 42 27.77 12.68 -5.19
CA SER A 42 28.35 11.54 -5.92
C SER A 42 29.72 11.11 -5.36
N ALA A 43 30.55 12.09 -4.98
CA ALA A 43 31.88 11.86 -4.40
C ALA A 43 31.87 11.08 -3.07
N LEU A 44 30.75 11.07 -2.35
CA LEU A 44 30.60 10.44 -1.04
C LEU A 44 29.85 9.10 -1.08
N VAL A 45 29.38 8.66 -2.26
CA VAL A 45 28.55 7.46 -2.36
C VAL A 45 29.28 6.21 -1.84
N ASP A 46 30.51 5.98 -2.29
CA ASP A 46 31.27 4.78 -1.89
C ASP A 46 31.72 4.82 -0.43
N GLU A 47 32.08 6.01 0.07
CA GLU A 47 32.38 6.24 1.48
C GLU A 47 31.16 5.93 2.36
N CYS A 48 29.99 6.49 2.02
CA CYS A 48 28.79 6.29 2.82
C CYS A 48 28.24 4.86 2.73
N LYS A 49 28.38 4.18 1.58
CA LYS A 49 28.09 2.74 1.48
C LYS A 49 28.98 1.91 2.39
N SER A 50 30.26 2.27 2.49
CA SER A 50 31.21 1.57 3.35
C SER A 50 30.94 1.84 4.84
N ALA A 51 30.59 3.09 5.17
CA ALA A 51 30.28 3.50 6.54
C ALA A 51 28.92 2.99 7.04
N LYS A 52 27.94 2.81 6.14
CA LYS A 52 26.58 2.32 6.45
C LYS A 52 26.13 1.25 5.44
N PRO A 53 26.67 0.02 5.52
CA PRO A 53 26.37 -1.06 4.58
C PRO A 53 24.88 -1.44 4.53
N GLU A 54 24.15 -1.24 5.62
CA GLU A 54 22.73 -1.49 5.76
C GLU A 54 21.84 -0.42 5.11
N ALA A 55 22.39 0.76 4.83
CA ALA A 55 21.66 1.85 4.23
C ALA A 55 21.68 1.76 2.70
N ARG A 56 20.55 2.04 2.06
CA ARG A 56 20.53 2.28 0.62
C ARG A 56 21.04 3.69 0.36
N VAL A 57 22.22 3.80 -0.25
CA VAL A 57 22.86 5.08 -0.57
C VAL A 57 22.79 5.33 -2.08
N LEU A 58 22.31 6.51 -2.48
CA LEU A 58 22.27 6.99 -3.86
C LEU A 58 22.95 8.36 -3.96
N SER A 59 23.39 8.69 -5.16
CA SER A 59 23.82 10.05 -5.49
C SER A 59 22.59 10.98 -5.50
N ALA A 60 22.74 12.18 -4.94
CA ALA A 60 21.73 13.24 -5.03
C ALA A 60 21.66 13.86 -6.44
N GLU A 61 22.72 13.72 -7.24
CA GLU A 61 22.76 14.16 -8.64
C GLU A 61 22.13 13.14 -9.60
N ASP A 62 22.03 11.87 -9.22
CA ASP A 62 21.37 10.82 -9.99
C ASP A 62 19.84 10.87 -9.81
N ILE A 63 19.25 11.93 -10.37
CA ILE A 63 17.81 12.20 -10.30
C ILE A 63 16.99 11.03 -10.85
N ASP A 64 17.47 10.38 -11.91
CA ASP A 64 16.78 9.26 -12.55
C ASP A 64 16.72 8.03 -11.64
N ALA A 65 17.81 7.70 -10.94
CA ALA A 65 17.80 6.62 -9.95
C ALA A 65 16.88 6.93 -8.77
N VAL A 66 16.89 8.18 -8.28
CA VAL A 66 16.01 8.62 -7.19
C VAL A 66 14.55 8.54 -7.61
N ALA A 67 14.19 9.07 -8.78
CA ALA A 67 12.83 9.03 -9.31
C ALA A 67 12.36 7.59 -9.52
N SER A 68 13.21 6.73 -10.09
CA SER A 68 12.91 5.31 -10.31
C SER A 68 12.60 4.59 -9.01
N LEU A 69 13.36 4.84 -7.95
CA LEU A 69 13.11 4.29 -6.62
C LEU A 69 11.75 4.72 -6.07
N ILE A 70 11.42 6.02 -6.15
CA ILE A 70 10.14 6.56 -5.67
C ILE A 70 8.98 5.88 -6.40
N ILE A 71 9.06 5.79 -7.73
CA ILE A 71 8.04 5.17 -8.58
C ILE A 71 7.89 3.68 -8.27
N GLU A 72 9.00 2.94 -8.15
CA GLU A 72 8.99 1.51 -7.80
C GLU A 72 8.30 1.26 -6.45
N LYS A 73 8.58 2.09 -5.45
CA LYS A 73 7.95 2.02 -4.13
C LYS A 73 6.47 2.36 -4.18
N ALA A 74 6.10 3.43 -4.89
CA ALA A 74 4.72 3.82 -5.09
C ALA A 74 3.92 2.71 -5.79
N LEU A 75 4.49 2.10 -6.85
CA LEU A 75 3.86 0.99 -7.59
C LEU A 75 3.63 -0.24 -6.71
N ARG A 76 4.64 -0.68 -5.95
CA ARG A 76 4.48 -1.82 -5.03
C ARG A 76 3.39 -1.57 -3.99
N HIS A 77 3.37 -0.37 -3.42
CA HIS A 77 2.34 0.00 -2.46
C HIS A 77 0.95 0.00 -3.10
N ALA A 78 0.81 0.60 -4.28
CA ALA A 78 -0.43 0.61 -5.06
C ALA A 78 -0.93 -0.81 -5.36
N VAL A 79 -0.07 -1.71 -5.85
CA VAL A 79 -0.45 -3.12 -6.12
C VAL A 79 -0.93 -3.84 -4.86
N SER A 80 -0.30 -3.58 -3.71
CA SER A 80 -0.74 -4.14 -2.41
C SER A 80 -2.14 -3.66 -2.02
N LEU A 81 -2.46 -2.39 -2.27
CA LEU A 81 -3.81 -1.85 -2.07
C LEU A 81 -4.85 -2.48 -3.01
N LEU A 82 -4.43 -2.90 -4.21
CA LEU A 82 -5.27 -3.59 -5.20
C LEU A 82 -5.40 -5.11 -4.96
N GLY A 83 -4.67 -5.66 -3.98
CA GLY A 83 -4.74 -7.07 -3.59
C GLY A 83 -3.96 -8.05 -4.49
N GLY A 84 -3.36 -7.59 -5.59
CA GLY A 84 -2.39 -8.35 -6.39
C GLY A 84 -2.88 -9.61 -7.12
N ARG A 85 -4.21 -9.86 -7.21
CA ARG A 85 -4.77 -11.10 -7.80
C ARG A 85 -4.98 -11.06 -9.32
N ASN A 86 -4.74 -9.93 -9.98
CA ASN A 86 -4.94 -9.76 -11.44
C ASN A 86 -6.32 -10.23 -11.94
N CYS A 87 -7.39 -9.91 -11.21
CA CYS A 87 -8.74 -10.44 -11.47
C CYS A 87 -9.47 -9.86 -12.69
N GLY A 88 -9.01 -8.72 -13.23
CA GLY A 88 -9.60 -8.09 -14.42
C GLY A 88 -10.90 -7.30 -14.20
N TYR A 89 -11.54 -7.33 -13.02
CA TYR A 89 -12.84 -6.67 -12.81
C TYR A 89 -12.84 -5.14 -12.99
N CYS A 90 -11.69 -4.50 -12.77
CA CYS A 90 -11.53 -3.06 -12.99
C CYS A 90 -11.24 -2.69 -14.45
N GLY A 91 -11.24 -3.66 -15.37
CA GLY A 91 -10.95 -3.43 -16.80
C GLY A 91 -9.47 -3.43 -17.17
N TYR A 92 -8.56 -3.59 -16.21
CA TYR A 92 -7.12 -3.68 -16.45
C TYR A 92 -6.62 -5.13 -16.52
N SER A 93 -5.63 -5.39 -17.37
CA SER A 93 -5.04 -6.73 -17.58
C SER A 93 -4.28 -7.27 -16.37
N SER A 94 -3.85 -6.40 -15.46
CA SER A 94 -3.21 -6.77 -14.20
C SER A 94 -3.37 -5.67 -13.14
N CYS A 95 -3.19 -6.02 -11.87
CA CYS A 95 -3.10 -5.05 -10.78
C CYS A 95 -1.91 -4.10 -10.98
N MET A 96 -0.84 -4.53 -11.65
CA MET A 96 0.28 -3.68 -12.00
C MET A 96 -0.13 -2.59 -13.01
N GLU A 97 -0.87 -2.94 -14.05
CA GLU A 97 -1.37 -1.96 -15.02
C GLU A 97 -2.38 -1.00 -14.39
N ALA A 98 -3.28 -1.50 -13.54
CA ALA A 98 -4.17 -0.65 -12.75
C ALA A 98 -3.40 0.29 -11.81
N ALA A 99 -2.34 -0.19 -11.16
CA ALA A 99 -1.48 0.65 -10.30
C ALA A 99 -0.78 1.75 -11.11
N LYS A 100 -0.22 1.42 -12.28
CA LYS A 100 0.41 2.41 -13.17
C LYS A 100 -0.59 3.48 -13.62
N ALA A 101 -1.78 3.06 -14.04
CA ALA A 101 -2.85 3.99 -14.42
C ALA A 101 -3.25 4.93 -13.26
N TRP A 102 -3.40 4.37 -12.06
CA TRP A 102 -3.70 5.16 -10.88
C TRP A 102 -2.59 6.16 -10.53
N LEU A 103 -1.31 5.75 -10.62
CA LEU A 103 -0.18 6.66 -10.41
C LEU A 103 -0.09 7.78 -11.45
N ARG A 104 -0.55 7.54 -12.69
CA ARG A 104 -0.69 8.58 -13.72
C ARG A 104 -1.88 9.51 -13.49
N GLY A 105 -2.67 9.29 -12.44
CA GLY A 105 -3.83 10.12 -12.10
C GLY A 105 -5.12 9.68 -12.78
N GLU A 106 -5.16 8.50 -13.41
CA GLU A 106 -6.38 7.97 -14.01
C GLU A 106 -7.37 7.50 -12.93
N ASP A 107 -8.68 7.59 -13.21
CA ASP A 107 -9.73 7.13 -12.29
C ASP A 107 -9.86 5.60 -12.34
N VAL A 108 -9.02 4.93 -11.55
CA VAL A 108 -9.07 3.48 -11.38
C VAL A 108 -10.08 3.10 -10.31
N ARG A 109 -11.09 2.32 -10.70
CA ARG A 109 -12.10 1.75 -9.80
C ARG A 109 -11.90 0.25 -9.64
N CYS A 110 -11.15 -0.14 -8.60
CA CYS A 110 -10.94 -1.54 -8.24
C CYS A 110 -11.81 -1.94 -7.04
N VAL A 111 -12.72 -2.88 -7.27
CA VAL A 111 -13.54 -3.52 -6.22
C VAL A 111 -12.73 -4.66 -5.60
N ARG A 112 -12.36 -4.51 -4.32
CA ARG A 112 -11.61 -5.52 -3.55
C ARG A 112 -12.62 -6.48 -2.91
N LYS A 113 -12.24 -7.76 -2.70
CA LYS A 113 -13.06 -8.70 -1.92
C LYS A 113 -13.08 -8.28 -0.45
N GLU A 114 -14.25 -7.97 0.09
CA GLU A 114 -14.43 -7.51 1.48
C GLU A 114 -14.79 -8.65 2.46
N VAL A 115 -15.12 -9.84 1.95
CA VAL A 115 -15.66 -10.95 2.75
C VAL A 115 -14.61 -11.98 3.12
N ARG A 116 -14.52 -12.28 4.43
CA ARG A 116 -13.78 -13.42 4.99
C ARG A 116 -14.77 -14.48 5.45
N LEU A 117 -14.59 -15.72 5.02
CA LEU A 117 -15.37 -16.87 5.50
C LEU A 117 -14.47 -17.76 6.35
N THR A 118 -14.93 -18.12 7.53
CA THR A 118 -14.25 -19.08 8.42
C THR A 118 -15.22 -20.23 8.71
N VAL A 119 -14.75 -21.47 8.61
CA VAL A 119 -15.49 -22.69 8.96
C VAL A 119 -14.64 -23.49 9.93
N ASP A 120 -15.16 -23.74 11.13
CA ASP A 120 -14.46 -24.45 12.22
C ASP A 120 -13.06 -23.87 12.51
N GLY A 121 -12.94 -22.54 12.49
CA GLY A 121 -11.67 -21.83 12.70
C GLY A 121 -10.75 -21.77 11.48
N ALA A 122 -11.03 -22.50 10.40
CA ALA A 122 -10.26 -22.47 9.16
C ALA A 122 -10.79 -21.41 8.19
N GLU A 123 -9.91 -20.54 7.68
CA GLU A 123 -10.27 -19.56 6.64
C GLU A 123 -10.51 -20.25 5.29
N ILE A 124 -11.71 -20.08 4.75
CA ILE A 124 -12.11 -20.65 3.47
C ILE A 124 -11.92 -19.60 2.36
N PRO A 125 -11.04 -19.85 1.37
CA PRO A 125 -10.79 -18.89 0.31
C PRO A 125 -12.01 -18.76 -0.61
N LEU A 126 -12.65 -17.60 -0.59
CA LEU A 126 -13.75 -17.30 -1.51
C LEU A 126 -13.23 -16.84 -2.87
N ASN A 127 -13.88 -17.27 -3.94
CA ASN A 127 -13.72 -16.63 -5.25
C ASN A 127 -14.41 -15.24 -5.26
N SER A 128 -14.18 -14.45 -6.31
CA SER A 128 -14.66 -13.05 -6.39
C SER A 128 -16.16 -12.94 -6.52
N PHE A 129 -16.77 -13.81 -7.33
CA PHE A 129 -18.21 -13.85 -7.48
C PHE A 129 -18.89 -14.15 -6.13
N VAL A 130 -18.42 -15.18 -5.42
CA VAL A 130 -19.01 -15.57 -4.12
C VAL A 130 -18.79 -14.50 -3.06
N SER A 131 -17.61 -13.86 -3.01
CA SER A 131 -17.36 -12.74 -2.09
C SER A 131 -18.34 -11.59 -2.33
N ALA A 132 -18.51 -11.14 -3.58
CA ALA A 132 -19.39 -10.02 -3.90
C ALA A 132 -20.87 -10.34 -3.66
N LEU A 133 -21.27 -11.60 -3.93
CA LEU A 133 -22.61 -12.08 -3.64
C LEU A 133 -22.92 -12.02 -2.14
N ILE A 134 -22.02 -12.58 -1.30
CA ILE A 134 -22.21 -12.59 0.16
C ILE A 134 -22.27 -11.15 0.68
N GLU A 135 -21.34 -10.29 0.26
CA GLU A 135 -21.29 -8.87 0.64
C GLU A 135 -22.63 -8.17 0.34
N SER A 136 -23.12 -8.30 -0.90
CA SER A 136 -24.37 -7.66 -1.33
C SER A 136 -25.58 -8.14 -0.55
N VAL A 137 -25.67 -9.44 -0.27
CA VAL A 137 -26.76 -10.04 0.51
C VAL A 137 -26.72 -9.55 1.95
N VAL A 138 -25.54 -9.56 2.57
CA VAL A 138 -25.35 -9.13 3.96
C VAL A 138 -25.67 -7.64 4.12
N GLU A 139 -25.19 -6.78 3.21
CA GLU A 139 -25.54 -5.36 3.21
C GLU A 139 -27.05 -5.14 3.06
N ALA A 140 -27.70 -5.86 2.14
CA ALA A 140 -29.14 -5.72 1.92
C ALA A 140 -29.93 -6.06 3.19
N ILE A 141 -29.56 -7.14 3.89
CA ILE A 141 -30.16 -7.51 5.17
C ILE A 141 -29.97 -6.38 6.18
N VAL A 142 -28.72 -5.94 6.39
CA VAL A 142 -28.37 -4.92 7.39
C VAL A 142 -29.10 -3.59 7.15
N ARG A 143 -29.28 -3.17 5.88
CA ARG A 143 -30.01 -1.95 5.52
C ARG A 143 -31.49 -1.96 5.93
N THR A 144 -32.09 -3.14 6.08
CA THR A 144 -33.49 -3.26 6.52
C THR A 144 -33.65 -3.25 8.03
N LEU A 145 -32.57 -3.39 8.79
CA LEU A 145 -32.61 -3.45 10.25
C LEU A 145 -32.75 -2.06 10.88
N LYS A 146 -33.57 -1.97 11.93
CA LYS A 146 -33.68 -0.76 12.76
C LYS A 146 -32.54 -0.72 13.77
N GLY A 147 -32.02 0.48 14.06
CA GLY A 147 -31.02 0.69 15.10
C GLY A 147 -29.57 0.42 14.68
N VAL A 148 -29.31 0.10 13.41
CA VAL A 148 -27.96 -0.09 12.87
C VAL A 148 -27.52 1.17 12.10
N PRO A 149 -26.24 1.59 12.17
CA PRO A 149 -25.74 2.72 11.37
C PRO A 149 -25.96 2.51 9.87
N LYS A 150 -26.28 3.58 9.13
CA LYS A 150 -26.45 3.55 7.66
C LYS A 150 -25.22 3.03 6.91
N THR A 151 -24.04 3.20 7.49
CA THR A 151 -22.75 2.78 6.94
C THR A 151 -21.93 2.11 8.05
N PRO A 152 -22.19 0.82 8.34
CA PRO A 152 -21.44 0.09 9.37
C PRO A 152 -19.97 -0.06 8.94
N ARG A 153 -19.04 0.03 9.90
CA ARG A 153 -17.60 -0.17 9.61
C ARG A 153 -17.21 -1.64 9.49
N ARG A 154 -17.97 -2.53 10.12
CA ARG A 154 -17.77 -3.98 10.15
C ARG A 154 -19.10 -4.66 10.38
N ILE A 155 -19.36 -5.74 9.67
CA ILE A 155 -20.50 -6.64 9.87
C ILE A 155 -19.92 -8.04 10.14
N GLU A 156 -20.43 -8.72 11.15
CA GLU A 156 -20.05 -10.07 11.52
C GLU A 156 -21.33 -10.91 11.65
N ILE A 157 -21.36 -12.05 10.97
CA ILE A 157 -22.47 -13.01 11.04
C ILE A 157 -21.87 -14.30 11.57
N VAL A 158 -22.39 -14.74 12.71
CA VAL A 158 -22.02 -16.01 13.34
C VAL A 158 -23.20 -16.95 13.20
N VAL A 159 -22.95 -18.16 12.69
CA VAL A 159 -23.95 -19.21 12.58
C VAL A 159 -23.42 -20.41 13.37
N GLY A 160 -24.09 -20.74 14.48
CA GLY A 160 -23.68 -21.74 15.46
C GLY A 160 -24.19 -21.37 16.85
N ASP A 161 -24.11 -22.28 17.80
CA ASP A 161 -24.49 -22.02 19.19
C ASP A 161 -23.33 -21.34 19.94
N GLU A 162 -23.65 -20.33 20.76
CA GLU A 162 -22.73 -19.83 21.77
C GLU A 162 -22.52 -20.94 22.82
N GLY A 163 -21.45 -21.71 22.67
CA GLY A 163 -20.95 -22.63 23.70
C GLY A 163 -20.25 -21.88 24.81
#